data_AF-A0A170VWP0-F1
#
_entry.id   AF-A0A170VWP0-F1
#
_cell.length_a   1.000
_cell.length_b   1.000
_cell.length_c   1.000
_cell.angle_alpha   90.00
_cell.angle_beta   90.00
_cell.angle_gamma   90.00
#
_symmetry.space_group_name_H-M   'P 1'
#
loop_
_entity.id
_entity.type
_entity.pdbx_description
1 polymer ?
#
loop_
_entity_poly.entity_id
_entity_poly.type
_entity_poly.pdbx_seq_one_letter_code
_entity_poly.pdbx_strand_id
1 'polypeptide(L)'
;RKRIIICYFGWFVASMCYFVIALNAHNFTANKYWYVALNGLSEAPGYFLPLFVLAFVGRKVTGISLFIIAGVALLIILFIKNTTAIMVVALIGRFCMSAVFAVIILHTSELFPTSK
;
A
#
# COMPACT_ATOMS: atom_id res chain seq x y z
N ARG A 1 -7.40 -18.54 15.50
CA ARG A 1 -6.11 -19.00 14.90
C ARG A 1 -5.99 -18.68 13.41
N LYS A 2 -6.82 -19.24 12.51
CA LYS A 2 -6.71 -18.97 11.05
C LYS A 2 -6.71 -17.47 10.67
N ARG A 3 -7.58 -16.66 11.29
CA ARG A 3 -7.67 -15.20 11.04
C ARG A 3 -6.39 -14.44 11.42
N ILE A 4 -5.73 -14.86 12.50
CA ILE A 4 -4.49 -14.26 12.99
C ILE A 4 -3.35 -14.50 11.99
N ILE A 5 -3.22 -15.73 11.48
CA ILE A 5 -2.21 -16.08 10.47
C ILE A 5 -2.39 -15.23 9.20
N ILE A 6 -3.63 -15.05 8.73
CA ILE A 6 -3.92 -14.21 7.56
C ILE A 6 -3.52 -12.75 7.82
N CYS A 7 -3.74 -12.23 9.03
CA CYS A 7 -3.32 -10.86 9.38
C CYS A 7 -1.81 -10.70 9.40
N TYR A 8 -1.09 -11.63 10.02
CA TYR A 8 0.38 -11.61 10.02
C TYR A 8 0.95 -11.75 8.61
N PHE A 9 0.35 -12.60 7.78
CA PHE A 9 0.75 -12.73 6.38
C PHE A 9 0.52 -11.42 5.60
N GLY A 10 -0.63 -10.77 5.81
CA GLY A 10 -0.90 -9.45 5.25
C GLY A 10 0.11 -8.39 5.69
N TRP A 11 0.46 -8.37 6.98
CA TRP A 11 1.51 -7.50 7.53
C TRP A 11 2.88 -7.76 6.89
N PHE A 12 3.23 -9.03 6.71
CA PHE A 12 4.50 -9.42 6.09
C PHE A 12 4.58 -8.96 4.63
N VAL A 13 3.55 -9.24 3.83
CA VAL A 13 3.48 -8.81 2.42
C VAL A 13 3.48 -7.29 2.33
N ALA A 14 2.76 -6.61 3.22
CA ALA A 14 2.70 -5.15 3.25
C ALA A 14 4.09 -4.53 3.51
N SER A 15 4.79 -5.01 4.55
CA SER A 15 6.15 -4.56 4.85
C SER A 15 7.12 -4.85 3.70
N MET A 16 7.05 -6.05 3.11
CA MET A 16 7.91 -6.42 1.99
C MET A 16 7.74 -5.48 0.80
N CYS A 17 6.50 -5.20 0.38
CA CYS A 17 6.24 -4.29 -0.74
C CYS A 17 6.66 -2.84 -0.42
N TYR A 18 6.49 -2.39 0.83
CA TYR A 18 6.98 -1.07 1.24
C TYR A 18 8.50 -0.95 1.07
N PHE A 19 9.26 -1.95 1.53
CA PHE A 19 10.71 -1.95 1.35
C PHE A 19 11.14 -2.08 -0.11
N VAL A 20 10.44 -2.86 -0.92
CA VAL A 20 10.72 -2.98 -2.37
C VAL A 20 10.56 -1.64 -3.09
N ILE A 21 9.49 -0.90 -2.80
CA ILE A 21 9.25 0.43 -3.37
C ILE A 21 10.30 1.43 -2.86
N ALA A 22 10.63 1.39 -1.56
CA ALA A 22 11.64 2.26 -0.96
C ALA A 22 13.04 2.02 -1.53
N LEU A 23 13.43 0.77 -1.78
CA LEU A 23 14.71 0.44 -2.42
C LEU A 23 14.75 0.93 -3.88
N ASN A 24 13.65 0.77 -4.61
CA ASN A 24 13.54 1.24 -6.00
C ASN A 24 13.57 2.76 -6.12
N ALA A 25 13.16 3.50 -5.09
CA ALA A 25 13.24 4.95 -5.06
C ALA A 25 14.66 5.49 -5.34
N HIS A 26 15.70 4.72 -4.98
CA HIS A 26 17.09 5.11 -5.20
C HIS A 26 17.54 4.99 -6.66
N ASN A 27 16.91 4.12 -7.45
CA ASN A 27 17.30 3.83 -8.83
C ASN A 27 16.81 4.88 -9.84
N PHE A 28 15.94 5.82 -9.44
CA PHE A 28 15.49 6.89 -10.33
C PHE A 28 16.50 8.05 -10.36
N THR A 29 17.45 7.97 -11.29
CA THR A 29 18.53 8.95 -11.49
C THR A 29 18.07 10.28 -12.09
N ALA A 30 16.91 10.31 -12.76
CA ALA A 30 16.52 11.48 -13.56
C ALA A 30 15.98 12.67 -12.73
N ASN A 31 15.41 12.45 -11.53
CA ASN A 31 14.92 13.52 -10.64
C ASN A 31 14.53 13.00 -9.23
N LYS A 32 15.53 12.55 -8.45
CA LYS A 32 15.34 11.96 -7.11
C LYS A 32 14.56 12.86 -6.14
N TYR A 33 14.77 14.18 -6.19
CA TYR A 33 14.10 15.15 -5.31
C TYR A 33 12.58 15.20 -5.54
N TRP A 34 12.15 15.27 -6.81
CA TRP A 34 10.73 15.27 -7.14
C TRP A 34 10.04 13.95 -6.82
N TYR A 35 10.75 12.83 -7.02
CA TYR A 35 10.24 11.52 -6.63
C TYR A 35 9.99 11.45 -5.13
N VAL A 36 10.98 11.79 -4.31
CA VAL A 36 10.86 11.73 -2.86
C VAL A 36 9.78 12.70 -2.34
N ALA A 37 9.70 13.91 -2.90
CA ALA A 37 8.68 14.89 -2.51
C ALA A 37 7.25 14.39 -2.82
N LEU A 38 7.01 13.87 -4.02
CA LEU A 38 5.70 13.30 -4.40
C LEU A 38 5.37 12.04 -3.61
N ASN A 39 6.38 11.21 -3.31
CA ASN A 39 6.21 10.02 -2.48
C ASN A 39 5.77 10.42 -1.07
N GLY A 40 6.46 11.35 -0.41
CA GLY A 40 6.07 11.85 0.91
C GLY A 40 4.70 12.52 0.90
N LEU A 41 4.40 13.31 -0.14
CA LEU A 41 3.09 13.95 -0.29
C LEU A 41 1.97 12.92 -0.50
N SER A 42 2.21 11.84 -1.25
CA SER A 42 1.22 10.78 -1.50
C SER A 42 0.92 9.92 -0.26
N GLU A 43 1.84 9.91 0.71
CA GLU A 43 1.73 9.12 1.94
C GLU A 43 0.63 9.69 2.85
N ALA A 44 0.56 11.02 2.98
CA ALA A 44 -0.47 11.70 3.77
C ALA A 44 -1.92 11.39 3.31
N PRO A 45 -2.35 11.64 2.06
CA PRO A 45 -3.68 11.27 1.59
C PRO A 45 -3.84 9.75 1.49
N GLY A 46 -2.74 9.02 1.29
CA GLY A 46 -2.69 7.57 1.28
C GLY A 46 -3.22 6.95 2.57
N TYR A 47 -3.07 7.60 3.72
CA TYR A 47 -3.64 7.11 4.98
C TYR A 47 -5.09 7.56 5.22
N PHE A 48 -5.52 8.70 4.66
CA PHE A 48 -6.87 9.24 4.85
C PHE A 48 -7.94 8.62 3.94
N LEU A 49 -7.63 8.46 2.65
CA LEU A 49 -8.55 7.87 1.67
C LEU A 49 -9.03 6.45 2.01
N PRO A 50 -8.18 5.53 2.50
CA PRO A 50 -8.58 4.17 2.82
C PRO A 50 -9.52 4.12 4.01
N LEU A 51 -9.37 5.00 5.01
CA LEU A 51 -10.30 5.11 6.13
C LEU A 51 -11.70 5.49 5.63
N PHE A 52 -11.76 6.39 4.64
CA PHE A 52 -13.01 6.77 3.98
C PHE A 52 -13.60 5.62 3.15
N VAL A 53 -12.79 4.94 2.35
CA VAL A 53 -13.23 3.81 1.52
C VAL A 53 -13.69 2.63 2.38
N LEU A 54 -13.02 2.37 3.50
CA LEU A 54 -13.42 1.35 4.47
C LEU A 54 -14.78 1.64 5.10
N ALA A 55 -15.08 2.91 5.36
CA ALA A 55 -16.35 3.34 5.91
C ALA A 55 -17.51 3.10 4.92
N PHE A 56 -17.25 3.18 3.61
CA PHE A 56 -18.29 3.04 2.57
C PHE A 56 -18.45 1.62 1.99
N VAL A 57 -17.36 0.86 1.80
CA VAL A 57 -17.36 -0.34 0.92
C VAL A 57 -17.34 -1.67 1.70
N GLY A 58 -17.15 -1.62 3.02
CA GLY A 58 -17.14 -2.81 3.87
C GLY A 58 -15.78 -3.52 3.93
N ARG A 59 -15.48 -4.09 5.11
CA ARG A 59 -14.11 -4.43 5.56
C ARG A 59 -13.37 -5.53 4.80
N LYS A 60 -14.07 -6.57 4.33
CA LYS A 60 -13.41 -7.75 3.71
C LYS A 60 -13.11 -7.54 2.23
N VAL A 61 -14.05 -6.97 1.50
CA VAL A 61 -13.94 -6.76 0.05
C VAL A 61 -12.85 -5.72 -0.24
N THR A 62 -12.83 -4.63 0.54
CA THR A 62 -11.84 -3.56 0.43
C THR A 62 -10.40 -4.07 0.61
N GLY A 63 -10.16 -4.95 1.59
CA GLY A 63 -8.83 -5.52 1.79
C GLY A 63 -8.36 -6.37 0.61
N ILE A 64 -9.21 -7.25 0.10
CA ILE A 64 -8.87 -8.14 -1.02
C ILE A 64 -8.66 -7.33 -2.31
N SER A 65 -9.54 -6.37 -2.60
CA SER A 65 -9.43 -5.53 -3.79
C SER A 65 -8.15 -4.69 -3.76
N LEU A 66 -7.79 -4.11 -2.60
CA LEU A 66 -6.56 -3.33 -2.45
C LEU A 66 -5.29 -4.18 -2.67
N PHE A 67 -5.25 -5.41 -2.16
CA PHE A 67 -4.13 -6.32 -2.41
C PHE A 67 -4.02 -6.71 -3.89
N ILE A 68 -5.14 -6.97 -4.55
CA ILE A 68 -5.15 -7.28 -6.00
C ILE A 68 -4.67 -6.08 -6.80
N ILE A 69 -5.20 -4.88 -6.52
CA ILE A 69 -4.81 -3.65 -7.23
C ILE A 69 -3.32 -3.34 -7.00
N ALA A 70 -2.84 -3.46 -5.75
CA ALA A 70 -1.42 -3.27 -5.42
C ALA A 70 -0.52 -4.27 -6.17
N GLY A 71 -0.90 -5.55 -6.19
CA GLY A 71 -0.16 -6.59 -6.88
C GLY A 71 -0.12 -6.38 -8.40
N VAL A 72 -1.26 -6.03 -9.01
CA VAL A 72 -1.34 -5.72 -10.44
C VAL A 72 -0.51 -4.48 -10.78
N ALA A 73 -0.57 -3.43 -9.96
CA ALA A 73 0.25 -2.23 -10.16
C ALA A 73 1.76 -2.56 -10.14
N LEU A 74 2.21 -3.40 -9.21
CA LEU A 74 3.61 -3.84 -9.14
C LEU A 74 4.03 -4.68 -10.35
N LEU A 75 3.16 -5.55 -10.87
CA LEU A 75 3.44 -6.33 -12.08
C LEU A 75 3.54 -5.45 -13.34
N ILE A 76 2.70 -4.42 -13.44
CA ILE A 76 2.71 -3.47 -14.56
C ILE A 76 4.03 -2.68 -14.61
N ILE A 77 4.62 -2.34 -13.45
CA ILE A 77 5.92 -1.65 -13.38
C ILE A 77 7.01 -2.44 -14.13
N LEU A 78 6.97 -3.77 -14.09
CA LEU A 78 8.00 -4.61 -14.71
C LEU A 78 8.00 -4.54 -16.25
N PHE A 79 6.84 -4.27 -16.86
CA PHE A 79 6.69 -4.18 -18.31
C PHE A 79 6.98 -2.79 -18.89
N ILE A 80 7.02 -1.77 -18.05
CA ILE A 80 7.17 -0.37 -18.47
C ILE A 80 8.65 0.03 -18.40
N LYS A 81 9.20 0.51 -19.53
CA LYS A 81 10.55 1.08 -19.60
C LYS A 81 10.60 2.61 -19.44
N ASN A 82 9.47 3.29 -19.46
CA ASN A 82 9.42 4.75 -19.43
C ASN A 82 9.48 5.28 -17.98
N THR A 83 10.50 6.09 -17.69
CA THR A 83 10.81 6.61 -16.35
C THR A 83 9.64 7.35 -15.70
N THR A 84 8.87 8.14 -16.46
CA THR A 84 7.71 8.89 -15.94
C THR A 84 6.54 7.98 -15.61
N ALA A 85 6.28 6.98 -16.46
CA ALA A 85 5.21 6.01 -16.22
C ALA A 85 5.53 5.11 -15.02
N ILE A 86 6.78 4.71 -14.83
CA ILE A 86 7.19 3.97 -13.63
C ILE A 86 6.97 4.82 -12.37
N MET A 87 7.25 6.13 -12.44
CA MET A 87 7.02 7.07 -11.36
C MET A 87 5.55 7.11 -10.91
N VAL A 88 4.64 7.23 -11.87
CA VAL A 88 3.18 7.28 -11.61
C VAL A 88 2.69 5.96 -11.03
N VAL A 89 3.09 4.82 -11.62
CA VAL A 89 2.66 3.52 -11.15
C VAL A 89 3.25 3.21 -9.76
N ALA A 90 4.48 3.64 -9.47
CA ALA A 90 5.06 3.51 -8.13
C ALA A 90 4.33 4.36 -7.09
N LEU A 91 3.87 5.57 -7.44
CA LEU A 91 3.02 6.39 -6.57
C LEU A 91 1.65 5.73 -6.32
N ILE A 92 1.03 5.15 -7.34
CA ILE A 92 -0.22 4.38 -7.22
C ILE A 92 -0.01 3.15 -6.33
N GLY A 93 1.10 2.43 -6.52
CA GLY A 93 1.50 1.31 -5.68
C GLY A 93 1.66 1.76 -4.23
N ARG A 94 2.38 2.85 -3.99
CA ARG A 94 2.59 3.40 -2.64
C ARG A 94 1.30 3.85 -1.97
N PHE A 95 0.39 4.46 -2.73
CA PHE A 95 -0.95 4.81 -2.27
C PHE A 95 -1.75 3.57 -1.86
N CYS A 96 -1.77 2.52 -2.69
CA CYS A 96 -2.42 1.25 -2.34
C CYS A 96 -1.79 0.58 -1.11
N MET A 97 -0.47 0.69 -0.93
CA MET A 97 0.23 0.15 0.23
C MET A 97 -0.20 0.85 1.53
N SER A 98 -0.27 2.18 1.53
CA SER A 98 -0.79 2.95 2.66
C SER A 98 -2.24 2.55 2.99
N ALA A 99 -3.04 2.27 1.96
CA ALA A 99 -4.39 1.74 2.11
C ALA A 99 -4.47 0.37 2.78
N VAL A 100 -3.60 -0.55 2.36
CA VAL A 100 -3.48 -1.87 2.97
C VAL A 100 -3.09 -1.75 4.44
N PHE A 101 -2.15 -0.87 4.80
CA PHE A 101 -1.75 -0.65 6.20
C PHE A 101 -2.93 -0.18 7.06
N ALA A 102 -3.72 0.79 6.60
CA ALA A 102 -4.90 1.26 7.33
C ALA A 102 -5.93 0.15 7.56
N VAL A 103 -6.20 -0.68 6.53
CA VAL A 103 -7.13 -1.82 6.62
C VAL A 103 -6.63 -2.86 7.62
N ILE A 104 -5.34 -3.19 7.59
CA ILE A 104 -4.75 -4.19 8.47
C ILE A 104 -4.76 -3.72 9.92
N ILE A 105 -4.43 -2.46 10.19
CA ILE A 105 -4.49 -1.87 11.54
C ILE A 105 -5.90 -1.99 12.11
N LEU A 106 -6.92 -1.61 11.34
CA LEU A 106 -8.32 -1.76 11.74
C LEU A 106 -8.73 -3.23 11.93
N HIS A 107 -8.26 -4.12 11.07
CA HIS A 107 -8.53 -5.54 11.24
C HIS A 107 -7.89 -6.09 12.51
N THR A 108 -6.67 -5.67 12.85
CA THR A 108 -6.00 -6.07 14.09
C THR A 108 -6.70 -5.52 15.33
N SER A 109 -7.13 -4.25 15.34
CA SER A 109 -7.83 -3.66 16.50
C SER A 109 -9.17 -4.33 16.77
N GLU A 110 -9.83 -4.85 15.74
CA GLU A 110 -11.08 -5.60 15.92
C GLU A 110 -10.88 -7.07 16.28
N LEU A 111 -9.73 -7.65 15.93
CA LEU A 111 -9.40 -9.03 16.27
C LEU A 111 -8.99 -9.16 17.75
N PHE A 112 -8.40 -8.11 18.29
CA PHE A 112 -8.06 -7.97 19.71
C PHE A 112 -8.99 -6.93 20.33
N PRO A 113 -10.23 -7.30 20.70
CA PRO A 113 -11.10 -6.37 21.39
C PRO A 113 -10.36 -5.91 22.65
N THR A 114 -10.16 -4.60 22.78
CA THR A 114 -9.68 -4.00 24.02
C THR A 114 -10.69 -4.38 25.09
N SER A 115 -10.34 -5.36 25.94
CA SER A 115 -11.14 -5.66 27.12
C SER A 115 -11.32 -4.35 27.86
N LYS A 116 -12.57 -3.92 28.01
CA LYS A 116 -12.90 -3.08 29.16
C LYS A 116 -12.66 -3.89 30.42
#